data_AF-A0A1W1YIF8-F1
#
_entry.id   AF-A0A1W1YIF8-F1
#
_cell.length_a   1.000
_cell.length_b   1.000
_cell.length_c   1.000
_cell.angle_alpha   90.00
_cell.angle_beta   90.00
_cell.angle_gamma   90.00
#
_symmetry.space_group_name_H-M   'P 1'
#
loop_
_entity.id
_entity.type
_entity.pdbx_description
1 polymer ?
#
loop_
_entity_poly.entity_id
_entity_poly.type
_entity_poly.pdbx_seq_one_letter_code
_entity_poly.pdbx_strand_id
1 'polypeptide(L)'
;MLFISLLNFSFAQELETSSPVDEIVLFTLVEGDLRYEIRLFQNKNIKTYEIKNGEITYLGKFMNLMEVERSEPYKTLLTNERNATKTFVTDGYLGNDFYEIYIHNLFNTKKEKPIFVEVLKVEDKKSEVVSKYEKESDFNESPFAPLLRRD
;
A
#
# COMPACT_ATOMS: atom_id res chain seq x y z
N MET A 1 -15.20 12.53 -2.91
CA MET A 1 -14.99 11.13 -3.33
C MET A 1 -14.06 11.09 -4.56
N LEU A 2 -12.78 11.52 -4.42
CA LEU A 2 -11.94 11.87 -5.59
C LEU A 2 -10.49 11.32 -5.54
N PHE A 3 -10.02 10.72 -4.44
CA PHE A 3 -8.63 10.18 -4.36
C PHE A 3 -8.54 8.68 -4.67
N ILE A 4 -9.60 7.89 -4.45
CA ILE A 4 -9.70 6.52 -5.01
C ILE A 4 -9.68 6.56 -6.55
N SER A 5 -10.10 7.69 -7.15
CA SER A 5 -9.98 7.93 -8.59
C SER A 5 -8.54 8.23 -9.05
N LEU A 6 -7.67 8.74 -8.16
CA LEU A 6 -6.27 9.07 -8.49
C LEU A 6 -5.38 7.82 -8.39
N LEU A 7 -5.61 6.97 -7.38
CA LEU A 7 -4.96 5.64 -7.28
C LEU A 7 -5.33 4.72 -8.45
N ASN A 8 -6.51 4.88 -9.05
CA ASN A 8 -6.96 4.07 -10.21
C ASN A 8 -6.41 4.53 -11.58
N PHE A 9 -5.76 5.70 -11.67
CA PHE A 9 -5.36 6.26 -12.97
C PHE A 9 -3.92 6.77 -13.05
N SER A 10 -3.36 7.34 -11.98
CA SER A 10 -1.98 7.85 -11.99
C SER A 10 -0.98 6.72 -11.73
N PHE A 11 -1.20 5.95 -10.66
CA PHE A 11 -0.24 4.97 -10.17
C PHE A 11 0.08 3.87 -11.20
N ALA A 12 -0.95 3.37 -11.89
CA ALA A 12 -0.81 2.27 -12.84
C ALA A 12 -0.26 2.70 -14.20
N GLN A 13 -0.43 3.96 -14.61
CA GLN A 13 -0.18 4.38 -15.98
C GLN A 13 1.30 4.75 -16.23
N GLU A 14 2.02 5.22 -15.21
CA GLU A 14 3.47 5.49 -15.31
C GLU A 14 4.33 4.25 -15.04
N LEU A 15 3.86 3.30 -14.23
CA LEU A 15 4.61 2.09 -13.85
C LEU A 15 4.74 1.04 -14.98
N GLU A 16 3.88 1.08 -16.00
CA GLU A 16 3.95 0.17 -17.18
C GLU A 16 5.27 0.29 -17.98
N THR A 17 6.04 1.36 -17.79
CA THR A 17 7.18 1.69 -18.67
C THR A 17 8.53 1.11 -18.24
N SER A 18 8.65 0.45 -17.06
CA SER A 18 9.98 0.04 -16.55
C SER A 18 10.20 -1.43 -16.17
N SER A 19 9.16 -2.29 -16.15
CA SER A 19 9.21 -3.77 -16.12
C SER A 19 7.78 -4.30 -15.98
N PRO A 20 7.41 -5.47 -16.52
CA PRO A 20 6.10 -6.03 -16.27
C PRO A 20 6.03 -6.45 -14.81
N VAL A 21 5.38 -5.63 -13.98
CA VAL A 21 5.06 -5.98 -12.60
C VAL A 21 3.68 -6.60 -12.61
N ASP A 22 3.52 -7.78 -12.03
CA ASP A 22 2.22 -8.45 -11.99
C ASP A 22 1.26 -7.74 -11.03
N GLU A 23 1.77 -7.25 -9.89
CA GLU A 23 0.96 -6.65 -8.83
C GLU A 23 1.64 -5.47 -8.12
N ILE A 24 0.84 -4.45 -7.76
CA ILE A 24 1.27 -3.30 -6.95
C ILE A 24 0.52 -3.30 -5.62
N VAL A 25 1.24 -3.17 -4.51
CA VAL A 25 0.63 -3.02 -3.18
C VAL A 25 0.00 -1.64 -3.04
N LEU A 26 -1.30 -1.61 -2.70
CA LEU A 26 -2.02 -0.37 -2.43
C LEU A 26 -1.94 0.00 -0.95
N PHE A 27 -2.23 -0.97 -0.09
CA PHE A 27 -2.10 -0.87 1.37
C PHE A 27 -2.19 -2.26 2.00
N THR A 28 -1.80 -2.34 3.26
CA THR A 28 -1.89 -3.57 4.06
C THR A 28 -2.68 -3.30 5.33
N LEU A 29 -3.70 -4.12 5.59
CA LEU A 29 -4.47 -4.08 6.84
C LEU A 29 -3.86 -5.05 7.84
N VAL A 30 -3.75 -4.67 9.11
CA VAL A 30 -3.08 -5.48 10.13
C VAL A 30 -4.08 -5.88 11.22
N GLU A 31 -4.09 -7.16 11.57
CA GLU A 31 -4.89 -7.72 12.67
C GLU A 31 -4.05 -8.73 13.47
N GLY A 32 -3.49 -8.29 14.60
CA GLY A 32 -2.54 -9.10 15.36
C GLY A 32 -1.31 -9.44 14.51
N ASP A 33 -1.02 -10.73 14.34
CA ASP A 33 0.08 -11.23 13.52
C ASP A 33 -0.32 -11.48 12.04
N LEU A 34 -1.56 -11.18 11.67
CA LEU A 34 -2.07 -11.31 10.30
C LEU A 34 -1.93 -9.98 9.56
N ARG A 35 -1.54 -10.07 8.30
CA ARG A 35 -1.52 -8.94 7.36
C ARG A 35 -2.37 -9.27 6.14
N TYR A 36 -3.26 -8.36 5.77
CA TYR A 36 -4.07 -8.46 4.57
C TYR A 36 -3.58 -7.45 3.54
N GLU A 37 -2.84 -7.94 2.55
CA GLU A 37 -2.26 -7.10 1.50
C GLU A 37 -3.27 -6.94 0.36
N ILE A 38 -3.60 -5.68 0.04
CA ILE A 38 -4.54 -5.32 -1.02
C ILE A 38 -3.72 -4.83 -2.21
N ARG A 39 -3.80 -5.54 -3.33
CA ARG A 39 -2.94 -5.32 -4.50
C ARG A 39 -3.73 -4.99 -5.75
N LEU A 40 -3.21 -4.08 -6.57
CA LEU A 40 -3.69 -3.79 -7.91
C LEU A 40 -2.99 -4.72 -8.91
N PHE A 41 -3.76 -5.51 -9.66
CA PHE A 41 -3.26 -6.36 -10.75
C PHE A 41 -3.35 -5.60 -12.07
N GLN A 42 -2.43 -5.86 -13.02
CA GLN A 42 -2.29 -5.18 -14.32
C GLN A 42 -3.61 -4.83 -15.04
N ASN A 43 -4.62 -5.71 -15.00
CA ASN A 43 -5.94 -5.50 -15.61
C ASN A 43 -6.92 -4.65 -14.76
N LYS A 44 -6.40 -3.88 -13.80
CA LYS A 44 -7.11 -3.02 -12.83
C LYS A 44 -8.02 -3.74 -11.84
N ASN A 45 -7.98 -5.06 -11.77
CA ASN A 45 -8.66 -5.79 -10.70
C ASN A 45 -7.86 -5.71 -9.40
N ILE A 46 -8.55 -5.87 -8.28
CA ILE A 46 -7.92 -5.95 -6.97
C ILE A 46 -7.77 -7.41 -6.58
N LYS A 47 -6.60 -7.80 -6.10
CA LYS A 47 -6.36 -9.09 -5.47
C LYS A 47 -6.00 -8.89 -4.01
N THR A 48 -6.41 -9.83 -3.17
CA THR A 48 -6.18 -9.77 -1.74
C THR A 48 -5.45 -11.01 -1.27
N TYR A 49 -4.49 -10.82 -0.38
CA TYR A 49 -3.64 -11.88 0.15
C TYR A 49 -3.60 -11.79 1.68
N GLU A 50 -3.61 -12.94 2.35
CA GLU A 50 -3.22 -13.05 3.75
C GLU A 50 -1.73 -13.34 3.83
N ILE A 51 -1.03 -12.68 4.74
CA ILE A 51 0.36 -12.95 5.06
C ILE A 51 0.44 -13.29 6.55
N LYS A 52 0.96 -14.49 6.83
CA LYS A 52 1.13 -15.01 8.19
C LYS A 52 2.42 -15.79 8.25
N ASN A 53 3.31 -15.46 9.19
CA ASN A 53 4.61 -16.13 9.36
C ASN A 53 5.45 -16.21 8.06
N GLY A 54 5.31 -15.21 7.18
CA GLY A 54 5.98 -15.17 5.87
C GLY A 54 5.31 -15.98 4.77
N GLU A 55 4.27 -16.77 5.07
CA GLU A 55 3.47 -17.47 4.06
C GLU A 55 2.41 -16.53 3.48
N ILE A 56 2.27 -16.54 2.15
CA ILE A 56 1.32 -15.72 1.41
C ILE A 56 0.20 -16.62 0.89
N THR A 57 -1.04 -16.36 1.31
CA THR A 57 -2.24 -17.08 0.86
C THR A 57 -3.13 -16.15 0.03
N TYR A 58 -3.44 -16.54 -1.20
CA TYR A 58 -4.40 -15.81 -2.03
C TYR A 58 -5.83 -15.99 -1.49
N LEU A 59 -6.52 -14.88 -1.24
CA LEU A 59 -7.87 -14.88 -0.65
C LEU A 59 -8.98 -14.61 -1.65
N GLY A 60 -8.68 -13.89 -2.74
CA GLY A 60 -9.70 -13.56 -3.72
C GLY A 60 -9.35 -12.41 -4.65
N LYS A 61 -10.25 -12.18 -5.59
CA LYS A 61 -10.19 -11.11 -6.58
C LYS A 61 -11.50 -10.34 -6.58
N PHE A 62 -11.36 -9.03 -6.66
CA PHE A 62 -12.45 -8.06 -6.70
C PHE A 62 -12.30 -7.19 -7.95
N MET A 63 -13.41 -6.69 -8.47
CA MET A 63 -13.37 -5.83 -9.66
C MET A 63 -12.82 -4.44 -9.34
N ASN A 64 -12.95 -3.99 -8.09
CA ASN A 64 -12.52 -2.67 -7.64
C ASN A 64 -12.44 -2.62 -6.11
N LEU A 65 -11.87 -1.53 -5.57
CA LEU A 65 -11.74 -1.31 -4.12
C LEU A 65 -13.07 -1.22 -3.38
N MET A 66 -14.16 -0.77 -4.01
CA MET A 66 -15.46 -0.65 -3.35
C MET A 66 -16.01 -2.02 -2.91
N GLU A 67 -15.73 -3.07 -3.67
CA GLU A 67 -16.09 -4.44 -3.30
C GLU A 67 -15.28 -4.93 -2.10
N VAL A 68 -13.98 -4.60 -2.04
CA VAL A 68 -13.13 -4.88 -0.87
C VAL A 68 -13.70 -4.18 0.36
N GLU A 69 -14.02 -2.88 0.27
CA GLU A 69 -14.57 -2.09 1.39
C GLU A 69 -15.91 -2.62 1.94
N ARG A 70 -16.61 -3.46 1.17
CA ARG A 70 -17.91 -4.04 1.54
C ARG A 70 -17.84 -5.49 1.98
N SER A 71 -16.66 -6.11 1.88
CA SER A 71 -16.45 -7.54 2.16
C SER A 71 -15.71 -7.71 3.50
N GLU A 72 -16.16 -8.65 4.32
CA GLU A 72 -15.42 -9.02 5.54
C GLU A 72 -14.22 -9.94 5.18
N PRO A 73 -13.10 -9.85 5.92
CA PRO A 73 -12.87 -9.02 7.11
C PRO A 73 -12.47 -7.56 6.79
N TYR A 74 -12.22 -7.22 5.52
CA TYR A 74 -11.63 -5.94 5.12
C TYR A 74 -12.47 -4.74 5.54
N LYS A 75 -13.80 -4.83 5.44
CA LYS A 75 -14.71 -3.77 5.87
C LYS A 75 -14.50 -3.36 7.34
N THR A 76 -14.38 -4.34 8.23
CA THR A 76 -14.14 -4.08 9.65
C THR A 76 -12.77 -3.43 9.86
N LEU A 77 -11.73 -4.00 9.25
CA LEU A 77 -10.35 -3.49 9.37
C LEU A 77 -10.19 -2.07 8.78
N LEU A 78 -10.80 -1.80 7.64
CA LEU A 78 -10.80 -0.48 7.01
C LEU A 78 -11.54 0.57 7.83
N THR A 79 -12.54 0.16 8.63
CA THR A 79 -13.22 1.08 9.54
C THR A 79 -12.26 1.59 10.62
N ASN A 80 -11.33 0.75 11.08
CA ASN A 80 -10.27 1.16 12.01
C ASN A 80 -9.27 2.09 11.31
N GLU A 81 -8.85 1.73 10.09
CA GLU A 81 -7.90 2.52 9.29
C GLU A 81 -8.41 3.91 8.90
N ARG A 82 -9.73 4.10 8.73
CA ARG A 82 -10.31 5.42 8.39
C ARG A 82 -10.03 6.51 9.43
N ASN A 83 -9.74 6.11 10.67
CA ASN A 83 -9.37 7.03 11.74
C ASN A 83 -7.85 7.13 11.94
N ALA A 84 -7.06 6.30 11.25
CA ALA A 84 -5.61 6.30 11.34
C ALA A 84 -5.02 7.53 10.63
N THR A 85 -3.99 8.14 11.22
CA THR A 85 -3.23 9.22 10.59
C THR A 85 -2.24 8.68 9.56
N LYS A 86 -1.87 7.41 9.68
CA LYS A 86 -0.81 6.74 8.92
C LYS A 86 -1.25 5.30 8.66
N THR A 87 -1.32 4.93 7.38
CA THR A 87 -1.68 3.57 6.93
C THR A 87 -0.43 2.86 6.44
N PHE A 88 -0.25 1.62 6.89
CA PHE A 88 0.85 0.76 6.45
C PHE A 88 0.62 0.27 5.02
N VAL A 89 1.67 0.32 4.18
CA VAL A 89 1.60 -0.16 2.81
C VAL A 89 2.32 -1.47 2.66
N THR A 90 3.63 -1.47 2.90
CA THR A 90 4.50 -2.63 2.74
C THR A 90 5.79 -2.42 3.51
N ASP A 91 6.53 -3.51 3.70
CA ASP A 91 7.90 -3.50 4.13
C ASP A 91 8.77 -4.40 3.24
N GLY A 92 10.09 -4.30 3.38
CA GLY A 92 11.02 -5.15 2.66
C GLY A 92 12.46 -4.64 2.70
N TYR A 93 13.36 -5.49 2.21
CA TYR A 93 14.78 -5.18 2.11
C TYR A 93 15.11 -4.47 0.80
N LEU A 94 15.94 -3.42 0.87
CA LEU A 94 16.67 -2.87 -0.26
C LEU A 94 18.17 -2.92 0.06
N GLY A 95 18.91 -3.78 -0.64
CA GLY A 95 20.27 -4.11 -0.25
C GLY A 95 20.28 -4.80 1.12
N ASN A 96 21.00 -4.22 2.09
CA ASN A 96 21.12 -4.77 3.45
C ASN A 96 20.16 -4.12 4.46
N ASP A 97 19.43 -3.10 4.04
CA ASP A 97 18.61 -2.27 4.92
C ASP A 97 17.14 -2.67 4.77
N PHE A 98 16.41 -2.71 5.89
CA PHE A 98 14.97 -2.98 5.92
C PHE A 98 14.18 -1.68 6.03
N TYR A 99 13.14 -1.56 5.21
CA TYR A 99 12.32 -0.36 5.15
C TYR A 99 10.84 -0.67 5.29
N GLU A 100 10.11 0.27 5.87
CA GLU A 100 8.66 0.28 5.93
C GLU A 100 8.12 1.51 5.19
N ILE A 101 7.06 1.30 4.42
CA ILE A 101 6.38 2.33 3.65
C ILE A 101 4.99 2.57 4.22
N TYR A 102 4.67 3.84 4.40
CA TYR A 102 3.38 4.27 4.88
C TYR A 102 2.83 5.43 4.07
N ILE A 103 1.50 5.51 3.98
CA ILE A 103 0.80 6.65 3.41
C ILE A 103 0.02 7.36 4.51
N HIS A 104 0.26 8.65 4.68
CA HIS A 104 -0.45 9.48 5.63
C HIS A 104 -1.79 9.93 5.06
N ASN A 105 -2.83 9.92 5.90
CA ASN A 105 -4.18 10.39 5.57
C ASN A 105 -4.84 9.68 4.37
N LEU A 106 -4.42 8.47 4.02
CA LEU A 106 -4.91 7.72 2.83
C LEU A 106 -6.44 7.64 2.76
N PHE A 107 -7.08 7.32 3.89
CA PHE A 107 -8.52 7.15 3.99
C PHE A 107 -9.26 8.39 4.52
N ASN A 108 -8.59 9.53 4.66
CA ASN A 108 -9.20 10.76 5.16
C ASN A 108 -10.18 11.34 4.12
N THR A 109 -11.46 11.12 4.34
CA THR A 109 -12.53 11.55 3.43
C THR A 109 -12.75 13.06 3.40
N LYS A 110 -12.34 13.78 4.46
CA LYS A 110 -12.51 15.24 4.59
C LYS A 110 -11.44 16.03 3.84
N LYS A 111 -10.33 15.39 3.44
CA LYS A 111 -9.19 16.01 2.74
C LYS A 111 -8.60 17.24 3.43
N GLU A 112 -8.74 17.33 4.75
CA GLU A 112 -8.24 18.45 5.54
C GLU A 112 -6.70 18.44 5.68
N LYS A 113 -6.08 17.28 5.43
CA LYS A 113 -4.64 17.05 5.57
C LYS A 113 -4.06 16.53 4.25
N PRO A 114 -2.82 16.91 3.90
CA PRO A 114 -2.16 16.40 2.70
C PRO A 114 -1.90 14.89 2.83
N ILE A 115 -1.98 14.20 1.70
CA ILE A 115 -1.56 12.80 1.56
C ILE A 115 -0.09 12.82 1.14
N PHE A 116 0.75 12.03 1.81
CA PHE A 116 2.15 11.89 1.47
C PHE A 116 2.66 10.51 1.88
N VAL A 117 3.71 10.04 1.20
CA VAL A 117 4.41 8.79 1.54
C VAL A 117 5.51 9.10 2.56
N GLU A 118 5.63 8.25 3.58
CA GLU A 118 6.73 8.28 4.54
C GLU A 118 7.45 6.93 4.51
N VAL A 119 8.77 6.99 4.32
CA VAL A 119 9.64 5.80 4.32
C VAL A 119 10.45 5.79 5.60
N LEU A 120 10.40 4.66 6.30
CA LEU A 120 11.13 4.45 7.54
C LEU A 120 12.17 3.37 7.31
N LYS A 121 13.39 3.60 7.81
CA LYS A 121 14.41 2.57 7.93
C LYS A 121 14.28 1.93 9.31
N VAL A 122 14.31 0.60 9.38
CA VAL A 122 14.19 -0.16 10.64
C VAL A 122 15.51 -0.88 10.93
N GLU A 123 16.14 -0.51 12.03
CA GLU A 123 17.37 -1.14 12.54
C GLU A 123 17.26 -1.31 14.07
N ASP A 124 17.63 -2.48 14.59
CA ASP A 124 17.70 -2.76 16.03
C ASP A 124 16.43 -2.34 16.81
N LYS A 125 15.25 -2.60 16.23
CA LYS A 125 13.92 -2.23 16.79
C LYS A 125 13.66 -0.73 16.90
N LYS A 126 14.49 0.11 16.26
CA LYS A 126 14.25 1.53 16.08
C LYS A 126 13.86 1.79 14.64
N SER A 127 12.95 2.73 14.44
CA SER A 127 12.52 3.20 13.13
C SER A 127 12.86 4.67 12.99
N GLU A 128 13.57 5.04 11.94
CA GLU A 128 13.86 6.44 11.60
C GLU A 128 13.24 6.82 10.26
N VAL A 129 12.72 8.05 10.15
CA VAL A 129 12.20 8.54 8.88
C VAL A 129 13.37 8.93 7.99
N VAL A 130 13.51 8.26 6.85
CA VAL A 130 14.61 8.52 5.89
C VAL A 130 14.15 9.31 4.67
N SER A 131 12.85 9.30 4.35
CA SER A 131 12.31 10.07 3.23
C SER A 131 10.82 10.35 3.38
N LYS A 132 10.37 11.45 2.78
CA LYS A 132 8.96 11.83 2.65
C LYS A 132 8.69 12.33 1.24
N TYR A 133 7.58 11.90 0.66
CA TYR A 133 7.19 12.26 -0.70
C TYR A 133 5.76 12.78 -0.72
N GLU A 134 5.60 14.07 -1.00
CA GLU A 134 4.28 14.72 -1.13
C GLU A 134 3.64 14.46 -2.49
N LYS A 135 4.46 14.12 -3.49
CA LYS A 135 4.02 13.79 -4.85
C LYS A 135 4.28 12.33 -5.16
N GLU A 136 3.36 11.75 -5.90
CA GLU A 136 3.42 10.37 -6.37
C GLU A 136 4.59 10.14 -7.33
N SER A 137 4.80 11.04 -8.30
CA SER A 137 5.91 11.00 -9.26
C SER A 137 7.27 10.88 -8.56
N ASP A 138 7.47 11.70 -7.52
CA ASP A 138 8.74 11.77 -6.79
C ASP A 138 8.99 10.47 -6.02
N PHE A 139 7.94 9.82 -5.53
CA PHE A 139 8.05 8.48 -4.93
C PHE A 139 8.32 7.41 -5.99
N ASN A 140 7.63 7.44 -7.13
CA ASN A 140 7.78 6.46 -8.20
C ASN A 140 9.19 6.45 -8.82
N GLU A 141 9.86 7.60 -8.84
CA GLU A 141 11.26 7.75 -9.27
C GLU A 141 12.27 7.42 -8.16
N SER A 142 11.80 7.17 -6.93
CA SER A 142 12.67 6.93 -5.78
C SER A 142 13.23 5.49 -5.76
N PRO A 143 14.34 5.25 -5.04
CA PRO A 143 14.86 3.91 -4.80
C PRO A 143 13.88 2.98 -4.05
N PHE A 144 12.81 3.52 -3.45
CA PHE A 144 11.86 2.77 -2.64
C PHE A 144 10.64 2.27 -3.41
N ALA A 145 10.38 2.81 -4.61
CA ALA A 145 9.26 2.37 -5.45
C ALA A 145 9.24 0.85 -5.72
N PRO A 146 10.38 0.16 -5.89
CA PRO A 146 10.38 -1.29 -6.07
C PRO A 146 9.74 -2.08 -4.92
N LEU A 147 9.71 -1.55 -3.70
CA LEU A 147 9.11 -2.25 -2.55
C LEU A 147 7.59 -2.42 -2.67
N LEU A 148 6.93 -1.60 -3.49
CA LEU A 148 5.49 -1.75 -3.78
C LEU A 148 5.19 -2.83 -4.82
N ARG A 149 6.20 -3.37 -5.50
CA ARG A 149 6.03 -4.31 -6.61
C ARG A 149 6.02 -5.75 -6.09
N ARG A 150 5.22 -6.60 -6.73
CA ARG A 150 5.13 -8.04 -6.47
C ARG A 150 5.15 -8.78 -7.80
N ASP A 151 5.91 -9.85 -7.82
CA ASP A 151 5.95 -10.85 -8.89
C ASP A 151 4.93 -11.97 -8.63
#